data_AF-A0A1V1NUV8-F1
#
_entry.id   AF-A0A1V1NUV8-F1
#
_cell.length_a   1.000
_cell.length_b   1.000
_cell.length_c   1.000
_cell.angle_alpha   90.00
_cell.angle_beta   90.00
_cell.angle_gamma   90.00
#
_symmetry.space_group_name_H-M   'P 1'
#
loop_
_entity.id
_entity.type
_entity.pdbx_description
1 polymer ?
#
loop_
_entity_poly.entity_id
_entity_poly.type
_entity_poly.pdbx_seq_one_letter_code
_entity_poly.pdbx_strand_id
1 'polypeptide(L)'
;MNKFSNAVFSIFPNIDSFDSFIQQKNGLNYSESIIDWAYSKELIEENNRKSFRLFINNNRNKKENNIFDEIESFSSFIENLPKYIKIEISAKKLILNINDFLKNKQINLPEIKDSYITRLKQGKTNGNAQKNTLRALSLWIGYKKPEYGLLYNYENLLSLCNNNKINKWNKKEGCRLAFGLFSRGGFIDEKTIKWLIEKIENYQNDFDKHSVGKVKSYNVTTLYIDFYKKNDENEQFYHPITFGECVNKAISLSYKLMISWLLSEYNSSKL
;
A
#
# COMPACT_ATOMS: atom_id res chain seq x y z
N MET A 1 3.32 3.48 -25.08
CA MET A 1 4.72 3.78 -24.68
C MET A 1 5.55 2.50 -24.72
N ASN A 2 6.80 2.54 -25.20
CA ASN A 2 7.66 1.36 -25.21
C ASN A 2 8.15 1.01 -23.78
N LYS A 3 8.66 -0.21 -23.56
CA LYS A 3 9.13 -0.67 -22.23
C LYS A 3 10.32 0.10 -21.69
N PHE A 4 11.15 0.68 -22.56
CA PHE A 4 12.34 1.44 -22.16
C PHE A 4 11.95 2.82 -21.64
N SER A 5 11.05 3.53 -22.35
CA SER A 5 10.46 4.79 -21.88
C SER A 5 9.71 4.58 -20.57
N ASN A 6 8.93 3.50 -20.44
CA ASN A 6 8.26 3.16 -19.20
C ASN A 6 9.25 2.98 -18.05
N ALA A 7 10.34 2.22 -18.26
CA ALA A 7 11.37 2.05 -17.25
C ALA A 7 11.98 3.40 -16.83
N VAL A 8 12.31 4.28 -17.78
CA VAL A 8 12.86 5.62 -17.50
C VAL A 8 11.88 6.49 -16.71
N PHE A 9 10.59 6.51 -17.05
CA PHE A 9 9.60 7.28 -16.29
C PHE A 9 9.23 6.63 -14.95
N SER A 10 9.45 5.32 -14.80
CA SER A 10 9.29 4.64 -13.52
C SER A 10 10.40 5.05 -12.53
N ILE A 11 11.63 5.26 -13.01
CA ILE A 11 12.73 5.75 -12.18
C ILE A 11 12.67 7.28 -11.99
N PHE A 12 12.29 8.04 -13.02
CA PHE A 12 12.20 9.50 -13.01
C PHE A 12 10.82 9.97 -13.48
N PRO A 13 9.80 9.94 -12.60
CA PRO A 13 8.44 10.32 -12.97
C PRO A 13 8.29 11.81 -13.25
N ASN A 14 9.21 12.64 -12.74
CA ASN A 14 9.27 14.07 -13.01
C ASN A 14 10.72 14.58 -12.95
N ILE A 15 10.92 15.82 -13.40
CA ILE A 15 12.24 16.44 -13.45
C ILE A 15 12.86 16.63 -12.06
N ASP A 16 12.05 16.92 -11.04
CA ASP A 16 12.51 17.11 -9.66
C ASP A 16 13.10 15.81 -9.09
N SER A 17 12.53 14.66 -9.46
CA SER A 17 13.05 13.35 -9.11
C SER A 17 14.42 13.08 -9.74
N PHE A 18 14.64 13.54 -10.97
CA PHE A 18 15.94 13.43 -11.64
C PHE A 18 16.98 14.38 -11.03
N ASP A 19 16.59 15.63 -10.75
CA ASP A 19 17.48 16.64 -10.18
C ASP A 19 17.92 16.26 -8.77
N SER A 20 16.97 15.82 -7.94
CA SER A 20 17.26 15.32 -6.60
C SER A 20 18.11 14.05 -6.60
N PHE A 21 18.06 13.24 -7.67
CA PHE A 21 18.92 12.06 -7.81
C PHE A 21 20.36 12.45 -8.13
N ILE A 22 20.57 13.39 -9.06
CA ILE A 22 21.90 13.86 -9.44
C ILE A 22 22.65 14.46 -8.24
N GLN A 23 21.94 15.16 -7.36
CA GLN A 23 22.51 15.80 -6.17
C GLN A 23 22.97 14.81 -5.08
N GLN A 24 22.62 13.53 -5.19
CA GLN A 24 23.03 12.51 -4.23
C GLN A 24 24.51 12.16 -4.38
N LYS A 25 25.09 11.55 -3.34
CA LYS A 25 26.45 10.98 -3.42
C LYS A 25 26.51 9.99 -4.58
N ASN A 26 27.43 10.22 -5.52
CA ASN A 26 27.62 9.49 -6.77
C ASN A 26 26.44 9.58 -7.77
N GLY A 27 25.44 10.43 -7.52
CA GLY A 27 24.24 10.59 -8.36
C GLY A 27 24.55 10.95 -9.80
N LEU A 28 25.56 11.80 -10.03
CA LEU A 28 26.08 12.11 -11.37
C LEU A 28 26.51 10.84 -12.13
N ASN A 29 27.43 10.05 -11.58
CA ASN A 29 27.93 8.85 -12.23
C ASN A 29 26.82 7.83 -12.52
N TYR A 30 25.87 7.68 -11.59
CA TYR A 30 24.73 6.80 -11.80
C TYR A 30 23.81 7.33 -12.91
N SER A 31 23.57 8.65 -12.94
CA SER A 31 22.73 9.28 -13.96
C SER A 31 23.32 9.14 -15.36
N GLU A 32 24.64 9.29 -15.53
CA GLU A 32 25.29 9.14 -16.84
C GLU A 32 25.06 7.72 -17.41
N SER A 33 25.19 6.67 -16.60
CA SER A 33 24.88 5.30 -17.08
C SER A 33 23.43 5.08 -17.52
N ILE A 34 22.48 5.82 -16.93
CA ILE A 34 21.07 5.75 -17.32
C ILE A 34 20.83 6.56 -18.61
N ILE A 35 21.52 7.67 -18.78
CA ILE A 35 21.48 8.50 -20.00
C ILE A 35 22.10 7.72 -21.16
N ASP A 36 23.28 7.10 -20.96
CA ASP A 36 23.92 6.21 -21.92
C ASP A 36 22.97 5.07 -22.33
N TRP A 37 22.30 4.47 -21.35
CA TRP A 37 21.33 3.41 -21.62
C TRP A 37 20.13 3.93 -22.44
N ALA A 38 19.57 5.10 -22.09
CA ALA A 38 18.47 5.70 -22.83
C ALA A 38 18.86 6.09 -24.26
N TYR A 39 20.07 6.62 -24.46
CA TYR A 39 20.63 6.91 -25.78
C TYR A 39 20.81 5.63 -26.61
N SER A 40 21.37 4.56 -26.01
CA SER A 40 21.52 3.25 -26.66
C SER A 40 20.19 2.58 -27.07
N LYS A 41 19.05 3.14 -26.64
CA LYS A 41 17.70 2.67 -26.94
C LYS A 41 16.92 3.69 -27.74
N GLU A 42 17.60 4.70 -28.28
CA GLU A 42 17.03 5.74 -29.15
C GLU A 42 15.88 6.49 -28.47
N LEU A 43 15.93 6.63 -27.14
CA LEU A 43 14.94 7.41 -26.38
C LEU A 43 15.23 8.91 -26.41
N ILE A 44 16.51 9.27 -26.60
CA ILE A 44 17.00 10.65 -26.65
C ILE A 44 17.90 10.81 -27.87
N GLU A 45 17.87 11.99 -28.49
CA GLU A 45 18.62 12.27 -29.72
C GLU A 45 20.12 12.47 -29.49
N GLU A 46 20.48 13.00 -28.32
CA GLU A 46 21.87 13.24 -27.94
C GLU A 46 22.16 12.59 -26.59
N ASN A 47 23.36 12.01 -26.45
CA ASN A 47 23.82 11.41 -25.20
C ASN A 47 24.26 12.48 -24.19
N ASN A 48 23.32 13.28 -23.71
CA ASN A 48 23.59 14.31 -22.72
C ASN A 48 22.39 14.57 -21.80
N ARG A 49 22.70 15.21 -20.66
CA ARG A 49 21.71 15.57 -19.65
C ARG A 49 20.62 16.50 -20.19
N LYS A 50 20.92 17.40 -21.13
CA LYS A 50 19.93 18.34 -21.66
C LYS A 50 18.83 17.61 -22.43
N SER A 51 19.21 16.72 -23.35
CA SER A 51 18.28 15.88 -24.12
C SER A 51 17.49 14.93 -23.21
N PHE A 52 18.14 14.38 -22.17
CA PHE A 52 17.44 13.55 -21.19
C PHE A 52 16.40 14.32 -20.35
N ARG A 53 16.73 15.55 -19.90
CA ARG A 53 15.77 16.41 -19.19
C ARG A 53 14.57 16.77 -20.09
N LEU A 54 14.81 17.07 -21.37
CA LEU A 54 13.74 17.35 -22.33
C LEU A 54 12.83 16.12 -22.51
N PHE A 55 13.41 14.93 -22.63
CA PHE A 55 12.66 13.68 -22.73
C PHE A 55 11.73 13.42 -21.54
N ILE A 56 12.20 13.65 -20.31
CA ILE A 56 11.38 13.56 -19.09
C ILE A 56 10.28 14.61 -19.10
N ASN A 57 10.60 15.87 -19.43
CA ASN A 57 9.65 16.98 -19.34
C ASN A 57 8.52 16.88 -20.39
N ASN A 58 8.83 16.39 -21.60
CA ASN A 58 7.87 16.20 -22.68
C ASN A 58 6.84 15.08 -22.39
N ASN A 59 7.17 14.16 -21.48
CA ASN A 59 6.30 13.05 -21.07
C ASN A 59 5.77 13.23 -19.64
N ARG A 60 5.42 14.47 -19.24
CA ARG A 60 4.61 14.73 -18.04
C ARG A 60 3.28 13.99 -18.18
N ASN A 61 3.24 12.73 -17.75
CA ASN A 61 2.02 11.95 -17.75
C ASN A 61 0.99 12.66 -16.88
N LYS A 62 -0.14 12.97 -17.51
CA LYS A 62 -1.39 13.38 -16.86
C LYS A 62 -1.66 12.39 -15.73
N LYS A 63 -2.00 12.91 -14.55
CA LYS A 63 -2.42 12.12 -13.38
C LYS A 63 -3.37 11.01 -13.83
N GLU A 64 -2.92 9.77 -13.80
CA GLU A 64 -3.79 8.60 -13.93
C GLU A 64 -3.78 7.86 -12.60
N ASN A 65 -4.94 7.94 -11.96
CA ASN A 65 -5.51 7.13 -10.90
C ASN A 65 -4.56 6.57 -9.83
N ASN A 66 -4.70 7.11 -8.62
CA ASN A 66 -4.26 6.50 -7.38
C ASN A 66 -4.90 5.11 -7.23
N ILE A 67 -4.27 4.06 -7.75
CA ILE A 67 -4.58 2.66 -7.36
C ILE A 67 -3.94 2.33 -5.98
N PHE A 68 -3.38 3.33 -5.30
CA PHE A 68 -2.83 3.20 -3.95
C PHE A 68 -3.87 2.89 -2.87
N ASP A 69 -5.15 2.89 -3.20
CA ASP A 69 -6.22 2.61 -2.24
C ASP A 69 -6.17 1.18 -1.67
N GLU A 70 -5.49 0.24 -2.33
CA GLU A 70 -5.39 -1.16 -1.87
C GLU A 70 -4.08 -1.52 -1.13
N ILE A 71 -3.02 -0.71 -1.25
CA ILE A 71 -1.69 -1.06 -0.74
C ILE A 71 -1.29 -0.12 0.41
N GLU A 72 -1.47 -0.60 1.65
CA GLU A 72 -1.24 0.20 2.86
C GLU A 72 0.25 0.54 3.09
N SER A 73 1.19 -0.32 2.65
CA SER A 73 2.62 -0.17 2.98
C SER A 73 3.57 -0.84 2.00
N PHE A 74 4.84 -0.45 2.03
CA PHE A 74 5.89 -1.10 1.25
C PHE A 74 6.05 -2.60 1.59
N SER A 75 5.79 -3.02 2.83
CA SER A 75 5.84 -4.45 3.17
C SER A 75 4.74 -5.24 2.45
N SER A 76 3.51 -4.72 2.49
CA SER A 76 2.37 -5.32 1.79
C SER A 76 2.59 -5.35 0.28
N PHE A 77 3.17 -4.28 -0.27
CA PHE A 77 3.57 -4.22 -1.67
C PHE A 77 4.54 -5.37 -2.03
N ILE A 78 5.65 -5.54 -1.30
CA ILE A 78 6.65 -6.58 -1.61
C ILE A 78 6.05 -7.99 -1.50
N GLU A 79 5.14 -8.21 -0.54
CA GLU A 79 4.47 -9.51 -0.35
C GLU A 79 3.47 -9.82 -1.47
N ASN A 80 2.80 -8.81 -2.03
CA ASN A 80 1.85 -8.97 -3.12
C ASN A 80 2.47 -8.80 -4.52
N LEU A 81 3.70 -8.28 -4.61
CA LEU A 81 4.43 -8.07 -5.88
C LEU A 81 4.46 -9.30 -6.79
N PRO A 82 4.70 -10.53 -6.28
CA PRO A 82 4.65 -11.75 -7.10
C PRO A 82 3.28 -11.96 -7.77
N LYS A 83 2.18 -11.62 -7.10
CA LYS A 83 0.82 -11.72 -7.65
C LYS A 83 0.59 -10.73 -8.79
N TYR A 84 1.02 -9.48 -8.61
CA TYR A 84 0.86 -8.44 -9.62
C TYR A 84 1.71 -8.70 -10.86
N ILE A 85 2.94 -9.14 -10.66
CA ILE A 85 3.90 -9.35 -11.75
C ILE A 85 3.74 -10.74 -12.39
N LYS A 86 2.95 -11.65 -11.80
CA LYS A 86 2.74 -13.04 -12.24
C LYS A 86 4.05 -13.80 -12.45
N ILE A 87 5.00 -13.61 -11.52
CA ILE A 87 6.24 -14.39 -11.49
C ILE A 87 6.37 -14.97 -10.09
N GLU A 88 6.63 -16.27 -9.98
CA GLU A 88 7.01 -16.90 -8.73
C GLU A 88 8.39 -16.40 -8.30
N ILE A 89 8.41 -15.40 -7.42
CA ILE A 89 9.64 -14.78 -6.94
C ILE A 89 9.59 -14.72 -5.41
N SER A 90 10.58 -15.33 -4.76
CA SER A 90 10.90 -15.03 -3.35
C SER A 90 11.68 -13.71 -3.26
N ALA A 91 11.61 -13.00 -2.13
CA ALA A 91 12.30 -11.71 -1.98
C ALA A 91 13.80 -11.75 -2.36
N LYS A 92 14.51 -12.86 -2.07
CA LYS A 92 15.90 -13.08 -2.49
C LYS A 92 16.07 -13.18 -4.00
N LYS A 93 15.19 -13.95 -4.66
CA LYS A 93 15.21 -14.10 -6.12
C LYS A 93 14.86 -12.78 -6.82
N LEU A 94 14.02 -11.94 -6.20
CA LEU A 94 13.72 -10.58 -6.70
C LEU A 94 14.99 -9.72 -6.73
N ILE A 95 15.74 -9.71 -5.63
CA ILE A 95 16.98 -8.93 -5.52
C ILE A 95 17.99 -9.38 -6.57
N LEU A 96 18.21 -10.69 -6.71
CA LEU A 96 19.10 -11.24 -7.74
C LEU A 96 18.66 -10.81 -9.15
N ASN A 97 17.37 -10.96 -9.47
CA ASN A 97 16.83 -10.57 -10.78
C ASN A 97 17.03 -9.09 -11.09
N ILE A 98 16.91 -8.21 -10.08
CA ILE A 98 17.12 -6.78 -10.27
C ILE A 98 18.61 -6.47 -10.45
N ASN A 99 19.48 -7.04 -9.63
CA ASN A 99 20.93 -6.84 -9.75
C ASN A 99 21.47 -7.35 -11.10
N ASP A 100 21.01 -8.53 -11.53
CA ASP A 100 21.34 -9.08 -12.86
C ASP A 100 20.80 -8.19 -13.99
N PHE A 101 19.60 -7.63 -13.83
CA PHE A 101 19.05 -6.69 -14.78
C PHE A 101 19.92 -5.43 -14.90
N LEU A 102 20.33 -4.83 -13.78
CA LEU A 102 21.20 -3.65 -13.77
C LEU A 102 22.53 -3.95 -14.47
N LYS A 103 23.16 -5.08 -14.15
CA LYS A 103 24.43 -5.51 -14.76
C LYS A 103 24.29 -5.74 -16.27
N ASN A 104 23.25 -6.47 -16.69
CA ASN A 104 22.99 -6.77 -18.11
C ASN A 104 22.64 -5.52 -18.94
N LYS A 105 22.11 -4.47 -18.31
CA LYS A 105 21.82 -3.19 -18.96
C LYS A 105 22.92 -2.15 -18.80
N GLN A 106 24.03 -2.51 -18.13
CA GLN A 106 25.16 -1.61 -17.84
C GLN A 106 24.73 -0.35 -17.08
N ILE A 107 23.74 -0.49 -16.19
CA ILE A 107 23.24 0.61 -15.35
C ILE A 107 23.98 0.57 -14.02
N ASN A 108 24.71 1.63 -13.71
CA ASN A 108 25.67 1.68 -12.59
C ASN A 108 25.02 1.97 -11.23
N LEU A 109 23.73 1.66 -11.06
CA LEU A 109 23.08 1.79 -9.75
C LEU A 109 23.73 0.84 -8.73
N PRO A 110 23.80 1.22 -7.43
CA PRO A 110 24.32 0.35 -6.39
C PRO A 110 23.58 -0.98 -6.32
N GLU A 111 24.32 -2.05 -6.04
CA GLU A 111 23.77 -3.38 -5.81
C GLU A 111 22.78 -3.37 -4.64
N ILE A 112 21.61 -3.98 -4.85
CA ILE A 112 20.58 -4.13 -3.84
C ILE A 112 20.98 -5.26 -2.87
N LYS A 113 20.84 -4.99 -1.57
CA LYS A 113 21.07 -5.96 -0.48
C LYS A 113 19.78 -6.23 0.27
N ASP A 114 19.67 -7.44 0.84
CA ASP A 114 18.55 -7.86 1.72
C ASP A 114 18.29 -6.84 2.85
N SER A 115 19.37 -6.27 3.40
CA SER A 115 19.30 -5.29 4.48
C SER A 115 18.61 -3.98 4.06
N TYR A 116 18.69 -3.59 2.79
CA TYR A 116 18.01 -2.39 2.28
C TYR A 116 16.52 -2.65 2.12
N ILE A 117 16.11 -3.80 1.60
CA ILE A 117 14.70 -4.20 1.53
C ILE A 117 14.10 -4.30 2.93
N THR A 118 14.83 -4.89 3.88
CA THR A 118 14.37 -4.99 5.28
C THR A 118 14.17 -3.61 5.90
N ARG A 119 15.09 -2.66 5.68
CA ARG A 119 14.95 -1.28 6.16
C ARG A 119 13.80 -0.52 5.49
N LEU A 120 13.57 -0.75 4.19
CA LEU A 120 12.43 -0.17 3.46
C LEU A 120 11.10 -0.70 4.00
N LYS A 121 10.99 -2.00 4.30
CA LYS A 121 9.81 -2.58 4.98
C LYS A 121 9.53 -1.95 6.35
N GLN A 122 10.57 -1.49 7.04
CA GLN A 122 10.47 -0.76 8.32
C GLN A 122 10.20 0.74 8.14
N GLY A 123 10.02 1.22 6.90
CA GLY A 123 9.80 2.64 6.59
C GLY A 123 11.04 3.54 6.73
N LYS A 124 12.24 2.97 6.77
CA LYS A 124 13.50 3.74 6.89
C LYS A 124 14.04 4.09 5.49
N THR A 125 13.76 5.30 5.01
CA THR A 125 14.06 5.74 3.64
C THR A 125 15.13 6.84 3.53
N ASN A 126 15.65 7.34 4.65
CA ASN A 126 16.50 8.54 4.66
C ASN A 126 17.87 8.36 3.98
N GLY A 127 18.34 7.12 3.81
CA GLY A 127 19.64 6.84 3.19
C GLY A 127 19.58 6.73 1.65
N ASN A 128 20.63 7.20 0.98
CA ASN A 128 20.77 7.08 -0.49
C ASN A 128 20.69 5.62 -0.97
N ALA A 129 21.18 4.66 -0.18
CA ALA A 129 21.10 3.23 -0.52
C ALA A 129 19.65 2.74 -0.68
N GLN A 130 18.75 3.16 0.22
CA GLN A 130 17.34 2.82 0.17
C GLN A 130 16.64 3.52 -0.99
N LYS A 131 16.92 4.81 -1.21
CA LYS A 131 16.39 5.54 -2.37
C LYS A 131 16.80 4.90 -3.69
N ASN A 132 18.07 4.50 -3.81
CA ASN A 132 18.57 3.82 -5.00
C ASN A 132 17.99 2.41 -5.17
N THR A 133 17.71 1.72 -4.07
CA THR A 133 16.99 0.44 -4.10
C THR A 133 15.58 0.61 -4.66
N LEU A 134 14.85 1.65 -4.23
CA LEU A 134 13.51 1.96 -4.77
C LEU A 134 13.58 2.33 -6.26
N ARG A 135 14.59 3.10 -6.67
CA ARG A 135 14.82 3.45 -8.08
C ARG A 135 15.13 2.23 -8.95
N ALA A 136 15.97 1.33 -8.48
CA ALA A 136 16.27 0.09 -9.18
C ALA A 136 15.03 -0.83 -9.27
N LEU A 137 14.22 -0.88 -8.22
CA LEU A 137 12.97 -1.62 -8.20
C LEU A 137 11.96 -1.04 -9.20
N SER A 138 11.72 0.28 -9.19
CA SER A 138 10.78 0.92 -10.12
C SER A 138 11.23 0.77 -11.57
N LEU A 139 12.54 0.93 -11.84
CA LEU A 139 13.13 0.71 -13.16
C LEU A 139 12.88 -0.71 -13.67
N TRP A 140 13.12 -1.72 -12.83
CA TRP A 140 12.91 -3.12 -13.17
C TRP A 140 11.42 -3.42 -13.43
N ILE A 141 10.51 -2.90 -12.60
CA ILE A 141 9.06 -3.06 -12.79
C ILE A 141 8.63 -2.43 -14.10
N GLY A 142 8.99 -1.17 -14.37
CA GLY A 142 8.62 -0.48 -15.60
C GLY A 142 9.16 -1.14 -16.86
N TYR A 143 10.31 -1.83 -16.76
CA TYR A 143 10.86 -2.61 -17.86
C TYR A 143 10.14 -3.95 -18.06
N LYS A 144 9.87 -4.70 -16.97
CA LYS A 144 9.30 -6.06 -17.03
C LYS A 144 7.79 -6.06 -17.24
N LYS A 145 7.09 -5.09 -16.67
CA LYS A 145 5.65 -4.91 -16.71
C LYS A 145 5.34 -3.43 -16.97
N PRO A 146 5.46 -2.97 -18.22
CA PRO A 146 5.22 -1.58 -18.59
C PRO A 146 3.86 -1.04 -18.13
N GLU A 147 2.83 -1.90 -18.07
CA GLU A 147 1.50 -1.59 -17.55
C GLU A 147 1.48 -1.12 -16.09
N TYR A 148 2.49 -1.49 -15.29
CA TYR A 148 2.63 -1.11 -13.89
C TYR A 148 3.75 -0.09 -13.62
N GLY A 149 4.57 0.26 -14.62
CA GLY A 149 5.73 1.13 -14.42
C GLY A 149 5.38 2.51 -13.88
N LEU A 150 4.34 3.12 -14.44
CA LEU A 150 3.85 4.42 -13.99
C LEU A 150 3.16 4.35 -12.62
N LEU A 151 2.51 3.23 -12.30
CA LEU A 151 1.87 3.00 -11.01
C LEU A 151 2.89 2.82 -9.88
N TYR A 152 3.89 1.97 -10.09
CA TYR A 152 4.96 1.68 -9.13
C TYR A 152 6.24 2.45 -9.45
N ASN A 153 6.09 3.73 -9.79
CA ASN A 153 7.22 4.64 -9.99
C ASN A 153 7.93 4.94 -8.65
N TYR A 154 9.11 5.55 -8.73
CA TYR A 154 9.94 5.85 -7.57
C TYR A 154 9.23 6.65 -6.47
N GLU A 155 8.52 7.73 -6.80
CA GLU A 155 7.85 8.59 -5.81
C GLU A 155 6.72 7.85 -5.09
N ASN A 156 5.99 7.04 -5.85
CA ASN A 156 4.91 6.20 -5.36
C ASN A 156 5.43 5.06 -4.45
N LEU A 157 6.57 4.46 -4.79
CA LEU A 157 7.21 3.49 -3.89
C LEU A 157 7.80 4.15 -2.65
N LEU A 158 8.30 5.39 -2.79
CA LEU A 158 8.81 6.17 -1.66
C LEU A 158 7.70 6.55 -0.69
N SER A 159 6.51 6.92 -1.18
CA SER A 159 5.35 7.21 -0.33
C SER A 159 4.93 5.99 0.48
N LEU A 160 4.88 4.79 -0.12
CA LEU A 160 4.60 3.53 0.59
C LEU A 160 5.55 3.22 1.74
N CYS A 161 6.80 3.66 1.65
CA CYS A 161 7.78 3.50 2.72
C CYS A 161 7.64 4.58 3.79
N ASN A 162 7.23 5.79 3.39
CA ASN A 162 7.03 6.94 4.27
C ASN A 162 5.65 6.95 4.95
N ASN A 163 4.78 5.97 4.68
CA ASN A 163 3.47 5.74 5.32
C ASN A 163 3.51 5.49 6.86
N ASN A 164 4.59 5.88 7.54
CA ASN A 164 4.51 6.32 8.93
C ASN A 164 3.80 7.69 9.06
N LYS A 165 3.53 8.41 7.96
CA LYS A 165 2.60 9.53 7.94
C LYS A 165 1.19 9.06 7.58
N ILE A 166 0.37 9.03 8.62
CA ILE A 166 -1.09 8.93 8.62
C ILE A 166 -1.59 7.63 7.98
N ASN A 167 -1.52 6.52 8.74
CA ASN A 167 -2.67 5.61 8.69
C ASN A 167 -3.87 6.51 8.94
N LYS A 168 -4.75 6.69 7.94
CA LYS A 168 -5.99 7.46 8.07
C LYS A 168 -6.80 7.01 9.29
N TRP A 169 -6.56 5.80 9.79
CA TRP A 169 -7.22 5.18 10.92
C TRP A 169 -6.23 4.79 12.03
N ASN A 170 -6.45 5.29 13.24
CA ASN A 170 -5.70 4.89 14.43
C ASN A 170 -6.16 3.52 14.91
N LYS A 171 -5.40 2.46 14.63
CA LYS A 171 -5.74 1.10 15.07
C LYS A 171 -5.66 0.90 16.60
N LYS A 172 -5.18 1.89 17.37
CA LYS A 172 -5.10 1.87 18.85
C LYS A 172 -6.23 2.65 19.54
N GLU A 173 -6.91 3.55 18.82
CA GLU A 173 -7.95 4.42 19.38
C GLU A 173 -9.25 4.27 18.58
N GLY A 174 -10.39 4.30 19.25
CA GLY A 174 -11.68 4.19 18.59
C GLY A 174 -12.78 3.70 19.52
N CYS A 175 -13.74 2.96 18.94
CA CYS A 175 -14.88 2.40 19.65
C CYS A 175 -14.87 0.88 19.49
N ARG A 176 -15.07 0.14 20.59
CA ARG A 176 -15.32 -1.31 20.54
C ARG A 176 -16.80 -1.56 20.73
N LEU A 177 -17.40 -2.31 19.82
CA LEU A 177 -18.74 -2.82 19.95
C LEU A 177 -18.68 -4.30 20.33
N ALA A 178 -19.38 -4.67 21.41
CA ALA A 178 -19.47 -6.03 21.89
C ALA A 178 -20.92 -6.54 21.80
N PHE A 179 -21.09 -7.77 21.33
CA PHE A 179 -22.36 -8.47 21.22
C PHE A 179 -22.33 -9.64 22.20
N GLY A 180 -23.22 -9.60 23.19
CA GLY A 180 -23.43 -10.71 24.11
C GLY A 180 -24.71 -11.47 23.76
N LEU A 181 -24.59 -12.77 23.55
CA LEU A 181 -25.72 -13.67 23.38
C LEU A 181 -26.12 -14.25 24.74
N PHE A 182 -27.40 -14.13 25.07
CA PHE A 182 -27.97 -14.64 26.30
C PHE A 182 -29.16 -15.53 25.99
N SER A 183 -29.26 -16.64 26.71
CA SER A 183 -30.37 -17.58 26.59
C SER A 183 -31.16 -17.64 27.89
N ARG A 184 -32.49 -17.78 27.78
CA ARG A 184 -33.40 -17.97 28.92
C ARG A 184 -33.61 -19.46 29.22
N GLY A 185 -32.52 -20.23 29.28
CA GLY A 185 -32.54 -21.66 29.62
C GLY A 185 -32.34 -22.64 28.45
N GLY A 186 -32.24 -22.17 27.20
CA GLY A 186 -31.86 -22.98 26.03
C GLY A 186 -30.35 -22.97 25.76
N PHE A 187 -29.86 -23.94 24.98
CA PHE A 187 -28.46 -23.95 24.53
C PHE A 187 -28.27 -22.97 23.35
N ILE A 188 -27.24 -22.12 23.41
CA ILE A 188 -26.83 -21.31 22.26
C ILE A 188 -26.00 -22.22 21.37
N ASP A 189 -26.57 -22.62 20.24
CA ASP A 189 -25.91 -23.54 19.33
C ASP A 189 -24.86 -22.83 18.45
N GLU A 190 -23.96 -23.64 17.87
CA GLU A 190 -22.90 -23.15 17.00
C GLU A 190 -23.46 -22.44 15.76
N LYS A 191 -24.63 -22.86 15.27
CA LYS A 191 -25.30 -22.25 14.11
C LYS A 191 -25.70 -20.81 14.39
N THR A 192 -26.24 -20.52 15.57
CA THR A 192 -26.58 -19.16 16.00
C THR A 192 -25.34 -18.25 16.00
N ILE A 193 -24.22 -18.75 16.53
CA ILE A 193 -22.96 -17.98 16.58
C ILE A 193 -22.41 -17.75 15.17
N LYS A 194 -22.39 -18.78 14.32
CA LYS A 194 -21.93 -18.67 12.93
C LYS A 194 -22.77 -17.67 12.14
N TRP A 195 -24.09 -17.76 12.24
CA TRP A 195 -25.00 -16.81 11.61
C TRP A 195 -24.72 -15.38 12.05
N LEU A 196 -24.45 -15.16 13.34
CA LEU A 196 -24.15 -13.82 13.86
C LEU A 196 -22.82 -13.28 13.30
N ILE A 197 -21.78 -14.12 13.25
CA ILE A 197 -20.48 -13.75 12.65
C ILE A 197 -20.67 -13.37 11.18
N GLU A 198 -21.33 -14.22 10.39
CA GLU A 198 -21.59 -13.98 8.97
C GLU A 198 -22.40 -12.69 8.75
N LYS A 199 -23.39 -12.41 9.60
CA LYS A 199 -24.16 -11.16 9.50
C LYS A 199 -23.33 -9.94 9.82
N ILE A 200 -22.50 -10.00 10.86
CA ILE A 200 -21.58 -8.90 11.18
C ILE A 200 -20.65 -8.66 9.99
N GLU A 201 -19.99 -9.69 9.48
CA GLU A 201 -19.05 -9.60 8.35
C GLU A 201 -19.73 -9.06 7.08
N ASN A 202 -20.97 -9.46 6.80
CA ASN A 202 -21.73 -8.93 5.67
C ASN A 202 -21.97 -7.42 5.79
N TYR A 203 -22.35 -6.94 6.99
CA TYR A 203 -22.54 -5.50 7.22
C TYR A 203 -21.24 -4.72 7.33
N GLN A 204 -20.09 -5.38 7.55
CA GLN A 204 -18.79 -4.70 7.50
C GLN A 204 -18.50 -4.13 6.11
N ASN A 205 -19.03 -4.74 5.04
CA ASN A 205 -18.84 -4.29 3.67
C ASN A 205 -19.45 -2.91 3.38
N ASP A 206 -20.35 -2.43 4.24
CA ASP A 206 -20.95 -1.09 4.13
C ASP A 206 -19.99 0.03 4.61
N PHE A 207 -18.86 -0.33 5.21
CA PHE A 207 -17.88 0.61 5.77
C PHE A 207 -16.55 0.56 5.00
N ASP A 208 -15.76 1.63 5.12
CA ASP A 208 -14.35 1.62 4.71
C ASP A 208 -13.64 0.47 5.46
N LYS A 209 -13.07 -0.47 4.70
CA LYS A 209 -12.39 -1.68 5.19
C LYS A 209 -11.31 -1.39 6.22
N HIS A 210 -10.69 -0.21 6.15
CA HIS A 210 -9.63 0.20 7.07
C HIS A 210 -10.16 0.89 8.33
N SER A 211 -11.44 1.26 8.35
CA SER A 211 -12.11 1.88 9.49
C SER A 211 -12.69 0.86 10.48
N VAL A 212 -12.68 -0.42 10.14
CA VAL A 212 -13.30 -1.50 10.91
C VAL A 212 -12.36 -2.70 11.04
N GLY A 213 -12.30 -3.29 12.23
CA GLY A 213 -11.52 -4.48 12.55
C GLY A 213 -12.24 -5.78 12.22
N LYS A 214 -11.52 -6.90 12.33
CA LYS A 214 -12.13 -8.23 12.20
C LYS A 214 -13.03 -8.55 13.40
N VAL A 215 -14.07 -9.34 13.16
CA VAL A 215 -14.88 -9.93 14.24
C VAL A 215 -14.01 -10.87 15.05
N LYS A 216 -14.05 -10.75 16.37
CA LYS A 216 -13.28 -11.59 17.30
C LYS A 216 -14.21 -12.14 18.37
N SER A 217 -14.05 -13.42 18.71
CA SER A 217 -14.71 -14.01 19.87
C SER A 217 -13.89 -13.71 21.13
N TYR A 218 -14.56 -13.20 22.17
CA TYR A 218 -13.98 -13.07 23.51
C TYR A 218 -14.22 -14.35 24.33
N ASN A 219 -15.41 -14.92 24.20
CA ASN A 219 -15.79 -16.22 24.72
C ASN A 219 -16.88 -16.84 23.81
N VAL A 220 -17.41 -18.00 24.18
CA VAL A 220 -18.40 -18.74 23.38
C VAL A 220 -19.61 -17.88 22.99
N THR A 221 -20.05 -16.96 23.85
CA THR A 221 -21.29 -16.18 23.64
C THR A 221 -21.06 -14.69 23.37
N THR A 222 -19.80 -14.24 23.36
CA THR A 222 -19.45 -12.82 23.24
C THR A 222 -18.54 -12.60 22.05
N LEU A 223 -18.99 -11.76 21.12
CA LEU A 223 -18.23 -11.29 19.97
C LEU A 223 -17.92 -9.81 20.12
N TYR A 224 -16.81 -9.35 19.58
CA TYR A 224 -16.51 -7.92 19.48
C TYR A 224 -15.88 -7.55 18.14
N ILE A 225 -16.05 -6.27 17.82
CA ILE A 225 -15.55 -5.62 16.61
C ILE A 225 -15.04 -4.24 17.00
N ASP A 226 -13.91 -3.85 16.41
CA ASP A 226 -13.28 -2.56 16.67
C ASP A 226 -13.58 -1.60 15.51
N PHE A 227 -14.01 -0.38 15.81
CA PHE A 227 -14.14 0.73 14.87
C PHE A 227 -13.05 1.76 15.17
N TYR A 228 -12.19 2.03 14.21
CA TYR A 228 -11.00 2.85 14.44
C TYR A 228 -11.31 4.33 14.30
N LYS A 229 -10.71 5.16 15.15
CA LYS A 229 -10.74 6.62 15.05
C LYS A 229 -9.98 7.04 13.79
N LYS A 230 -10.50 8.03 13.06
CA LYS A 230 -9.76 8.64 11.95
C LYS A 230 -8.66 9.56 12.49
N ASN A 231 -7.43 9.44 12.00
CA ASN A 231 -6.37 10.38 12.31
C ASN A 231 -6.63 11.66 11.51
N ASP A 232 -6.71 12.80 12.21
CA ASP A 232 -6.73 14.11 11.57
C ASP A 232 -5.29 14.65 11.47
N GLU A 233 -4.92 15.19 10.31
CA GLU A 233 -3.56 15.66 10.05
C GLU A 233 -3.19 16.89 10.90
N ASN A 234 -4.20 17.55 11.49
CA ASN A 234 -4.09 18.81 12.23
C ASN A 234 -4.32 18.69 13.74
N GLU A 235 -4.44 17.47 14.30
CA GLU A 235 -4.74 17.29 15.72
C GLU A 235 -3.53 17.59 16.62
N GLN A 236 -3.41 18.83 17.08
CA GLN A 236 -2.62 19.19 18.26
C GLN A 236 -3.38 18.94 19.58
N PHE A 237 -4.69 18.64 19.52
CA PHE A 237 -5.53 18.46 20.70
C PHE A 237 -6.52 17.30 20.54
N TYR A 238 -6.64 16.47 21.59
CA TYR A 238 -7.64 15.39 21.70
C TYR A 238 -9.05 15.98 21.81
N HIS A 239 -9.84 15.94 20.74
CA HIS A 239 -11.22 16.45 20.75
C HIS A 239 -12.26 15.31 20.69
N PRO A 240 -13.24 15.19 21.61
CA PRO A 240 -14.22 14.09 21.62
C PRO A 240 -15.01 13.91 20.31
N ILE A 241 -15.24 14.99 19.55
CA ILE A 241 -15.91 14.95 18.24
C ILE A 241 -15.20 14.00 17.24
N THR A 242 -13.90 13.76 17.39
CA THR A 242 -13.11 12.91 16.48
C THR A 242 -13.51 11.43 16.60
N PHE A 243 -14.20 11.04 17.67
CA PHE A 243 -14.79 9.71 17.83
C PHE A 243 -16.19 9.58 17.23
N GLY A 244 -16.82 10.69 16.83
CA GLY A 244 -18.19 10.69 16.33
C GLY A 244 -18.37 9.76 15.14
N GLU A 245 -17.41 9.72 14.21
CA GLU A 245 -17.51 8.83 13.05
C GLU A 245 -17.47 7.35 13.44
N CYS A 246 -16.53 6.92 14.29
CA CYS A 246 -16.42 5.51 14.68
C CYS A 246 -17.59 5.07 15.58
N VAL A 247 -18.09 5.96 16.45
CA VAL A 247 -19.28 5.70 17.27
C VAL A 247 -20.54 5.59 16.40
N ASN A 248 -20.73 6.48 15.43
CA ASN A 248 -21.89 6.43 14.52
C ASN A 248 -21.90 5.14 13.68
N LYS A 249 -20.73 4.69 13.22
CA LYS A 249 -20.59 3.39 12.54
C LYS A 249 -20.98 2.22 13.46
N ALA A 250 -20.51 2.24 14.71
CA ALA A 250 -20.87 1.22 15.70
C ALA A 250 -22.38 1.19 15.98
N ILE A 251 -23.02 2.36 16.13
CA ILE A 251 -24.47 2.48 16.31
C ILE A 251 -25.21 1.96 15.08
N SER A 252 -24.78 2.34 13.87
CA SER A 252 -25.38 1.88 12.62
C SER A 252 -25.34 0.36 12.47
N LEU A 253 -24.17 -0.26 12.76
CA LEU A 253 -24.03 -1.71 12.75
C LEU A 253 -24.94 -2.37 13.81
N SER A 254 -24.97 -1.83 15.02
CA SER A 254 -25.81 -2.33 16.11
C SER A 254 -27.28 -2.36 15.71
N TYR A 255 -27.76 -1.29 15.06
CA TYR A 255 -29.14 -1.18 14.61
C TYR A 255 -29.49 -2.20 13.53
N LYS A 256 -28.62 -2.34 12.51
CA LYS A 256 -28.80 -3.34 11.43
C LYS A 256 -28.82 -4.77 11.97
N LEU A 257 -27.93 -5.09 12.91
CA LEU A 257 -27.87 -6.40 13.54
C LEU A 257 -29.07 -6.67 14.42
N MET A 258 -29.54 -5.68 15.19
CA MET A 258 -30.73 -5.80 16.02
C MET A 258 -31.96 -6.16 15.17
N ILE A 259 -32.17 -5.46 14.05
CA ILE A 259 -33.28 -5.78 13.12
C ILE A 259 -33.11 -7.19 12.55
N SER A 260 -31.90 -7.54 12.11
CA SER A 260 -31.62 -8.86 11.55
C SER A 260 -31.84 -9.98 12.56
N TRP A 261 -31.45 -9.75 13.82
CA TRP A 261 -31.67 -10.68 14.92
C TRP A 261 -33.17 -10.90 15.15
N LEU A 262 -33.95 -9.82 15.25
CA LEU A 262 -35.40 -9.89 15.47
C LEU A 262 -36.12 -10.70 14.37
N LEU A 263 -35.66 -10.58 13.12
CA LEU A 263 -36.22 -11.31 11.97
C LEU A 263 -35.68 -12.74 11.83
N SER A 264 -34.57 -13.06 12.48
CA SER A 264 -33.90 -14.36 12.38
C SER A 264 -34.72 -15.51 12.98
N GLU A 265 -34.46 -16.73 12.53
CA GLU A 265 -34.99 -17.97 13.13
C GLU A 265 -34.41 -18.25 14.53
N TYR A 266 -33.28 -17.62 14.89
CA TYR A 266 -32.59 -17.80 16.16
C TYR A 266 -33.15 -16.95 17.30
N ASN A 267 -34.04 -16.01 16.99
CA ASN A 267 -34.71 -15.21 18.02
C ASN A 267 -35.87 -15.99 18.65
N SER A 268 -35.66 -16.39 19.91
CA SER A 268 -36.65 -17.11 20.74
C SER A 268 -37.90 -16.30 21.11
N SER A 269 -37.93 -14.99 20.80
CA SER A 269 -39.11 -14.15 21.03
C SER A 269 -40.08 -14.08 19.83
N LYS A 270 -39.95 -14.96 18.84
CA LYS A 270 -40.99 -15.13 17.81
C LYS A 270 -42.25 -15.67 18.47
N LEU A 271 -43.26 -14.81 18.56
CA LEU A 271 -44.66 -15.15 18.84
C LEU A 271 -45.17 -16.20 17.85
#